data_AF-A0A1Y2S993-F1
#
_entry.id   AF-A0A1Y2S993-F1
#
_cell.length_a   1.000
_cell.length_b   1.000
_cell.length_c   1.000
_cell.angle_alpha   90.00
_cell.angle_beta   90.00
_cell.angle_gamma   90.00
#
_symmetry.space_group_name_H-M   'P 1'
#
loop_
_entity.id
_entity.type
_entity.pdbx_description
1 polymer ?
#
loop_
_entity_poly.entity_id
_entity_poly.type
_entity_poly.pdbx_seq_one_letter_code
_entity_poly.pdbx_strand_id
1 'polypeptide(L)'
;MRYFSYVLLLGAFYIPASFADTSVTGVKRNQESAQQGALIKCTDLLPADRKYTISIIGKLDKTTKDANQRLKGNLNVSDETNKPLNQEMGEAVKPFVQCVTDTVL
;
A
#
# COMPACT_ATOMS: atom_id res chain seq x y z
N MET A 1 63.58 -25.86 23.22
CA MET A 1 62.94 -25.25 24.42
C MET A 1 62.24 -23.97 23.99
N ARG A 2 61.06 -23.74 24.58
CA ARG A 2 60.13 -22.61 24.49
C ARG A 2 60.69 -21.30 23.91
N TYR A 3 59.91 -20.63 23.06
CA TYR A 3 59.25 -19.36 23.40
C TYR A 3 58.14 -19.08 22.37
N PHE A 4 56.89 -19.07 22.86
CA PHE A 4 55.74 -18.51 22.16
C PHE A 4 55.86 -16.99 22.21
N SER A 5 55.65 -16.31 21.09
CA SER A 5 55.23 -14.91 21.09
C SER A 5 54.45 -14.64 19.80
N TYR A 6 53.15 -14.88 19.87
CA TYR A 6 52.19 -14.41 18.87
C TYR A 6 52.01 -12.92 19.09
N VAL A 7 52.43 -12.15 18.10
CA VAL A 7 52.20 -10.72 18.02
C VAL A 7 51.42 -10.47 16.73
N LEU A 8 50.42 -9.58 16.84
CA LEU A 8 49.73 -8.85 15.76
C LEU A 8 48.69 -9.69 14.96
N LEU A 9 47.41 -9.30 14.79
CA LEU A 9 46.83 -7.98 14.54
C LEU A 9 45.30 -7.96 14.75
N LEU A 10 44.80 -6.79 15.17
CA LEU A 10 43.55 -6.11 14.74
C LEU A 10 42.23 -6.88 14.92
N GLY A 11 41.27 -6.42 15.72
CA GLY A 11 40.74 -5.07 15.79
C GLY A 11 39.32 -5.08 15.23
N ALA A 12 38.30 -4.92 16.08
CA ALA A 12 36.98 -4.41 15.71
C ALA A 12 36.14 -4.18 16.96
N PHE A 13 36.01 -2.91 17.32
CA PHE A 13 34.79 -2.24 17.78
C PHE A 13 33.81 -3.04 18.64
N TYR A 14 33.90 -2.79 19.94
CA TYR A 14 32.81 -2.91 20.89
C TYR A 14 31.67 -1.94 20.50
N ILE A 15 30.61 -2.45 19.88
CA ILE A 15 29.32 -1.75 19.77
C ILE A 15 28.37 -2.48 20.74
N PRO A 16 27.99 -1.89 21.89
CA PRO A 16 26.96 -2.50 22.73
C PRO A 16 25.63 -2.51 21.96
N ALA A 17 24.92 -3.64 22.10
CA ALA A 17 23.68 -3.96 21.42
C ALA A 17 22.68 -2.79 21.47
N SER A 18 22.22 -2.47 20.27
CA SER A 18 21.24 -1.44 19.99
C SER A 18 19.82 -1.94 20.26
N PHE A 19 18.93 -0.96 20.41
CA PHE A 19 17.47 -1.03 20.33
C PHE A 19 16.75 -1.58 21.56
N ALA A 20 16.39 -0.64 22.44
CA ALA A 20 15.17 -0.74 23.21
C ALA A 20 13.99 -1.00 22.26
N ASP A 21 13.41 -2.18 22.36
CA ASP A 21 12.09 -2.51 21.84
C ASP A 21 11.08 -1.52 22.43
N THR A 22 10.76 -0.46 21.70
CA THR A 22 9.44 0.15 21.83
C THR A 22 8.52 -0.68 20.96
N SER A 23 8.08 -1.80 21.52
CA SER A 23 6.97 -2.56 20.93
C SER A 23 5.77 -1.61 20.89
N VAL A 24 5.48 -1.06 19.71
CA VAL A 24 4.18 -0.49 19.42
C VAL A 24 3.17 -1.57 19.80
N THR A 25 2.33 -1.27 20.78
CA THR A 25 1.29 -2.18 21.26
C THR A 25 0.53 -2.71 20.06
N GLY A 26 0.65 -4.02 19.84
CA GLY A 26 0.09 -4.70 18.69
C GLY A 26 -1.39 -4.38 18.58
N VAL A 27 -1.77 -3.79 17.44
CA VAL A 27 -3.18 -3.63 17.06
C VAL A 27 -3.76 -5.03 16.99
N LYS A 28 -4.54 -5.39 18.01
CA LYS A 28 -5.28 -6.65 18.07
C LYS A 28 -6.36 -6.61 16.98
N ARG A 29 -6.03 -7.03 15.76
CA ARG A 29 -7.03 -7.28 14.71
C ARG A 29 -7.71 -8.59 15.05
N ASN A 30 -8.83 -8.51 15.78
CA ASN A 30 -9.80 -9.59 15.77
C ASN A 30 -10.28 -9.74 14.33
N GLN A 31 -9.78 -10.77 13.64
CA GLN A 31 -10.12 -11.07 12.27
C GLN A 31 -11.47 -11.81 12.24
N GLU A 32 -12.52 -11.04 12.44
CA GLU A 32 -13.89 -11.39 12.02
C GLU A 32 -13.93 -11.29 10.49
N SER A 33 -14.56 -12.27 9.82
CA SER A 33 -14.62 -12.52 8.36
C SER A 33 -14.00 -11.43 7.48
N ALA A 34 -12.96 -11.76 6.70
CA ALA A 34 -12.26 -10.82 5.82
C ALA A 34 -13.23 -10.16 4.82
N GLN A 35 -13.87 -9.06 5.22
CA GLN A 35 -14.63 -8.21 4.33
C GLN A 35 -13.64 -7.73 3.28
N GLN A 36 -13.88 -8.13 2.03
CA GLN A 36 -13.12 -7.62 0.90
C GLN A 36 -13.13 -6.08 0.96
N GLY A 37 -11.96 -5.47 0.83
CA GLY A 37 -11.83 -4.01 0.81
C GLY A 37 -12.71 -3.40 -0.30
N ALA A 38 -13.24 -2.19 -0.08
CA ALA A 38 -14.17 -1.55 -1.02
C ALA A 38 -13.64 -1.51 -2.47
N LEU A 39 -12.34 -1.25 -2.65
CA LEU A 39 -11.69 -1.28 -3.96
C LEU A 39 -11.74 -2.67 -4.63
N ILE A 40 -11.49 -3.75 -3.87
CA ILE A 40 -11.50 -5.13 -4.38
C ILE A 40 -12.89 -5.47 -4.94
N LYS A 41 -13.97 -5.03 -4.29
CA LYS A 41 -15.35 -5.27 -4.74
C LYS A 41 -15.66 -4.68 -6.11
N CYS A 42 -14.93 -3.65 -6.53
CA CYS A 42 -15.11 -3.05 -7.85
C CYS A 42 -14.31 -3.76 -8.95
N THR A 43 -13.28 -4.55 -8.61
CA THR A 43 -12.32 -5.09 -9.60
C THR A 43 -12.94 -6.04 -10.62
N ASP A 44 -14.04 -6.72 -10.30
CA ASP A 44 -14.78 -7.58 -11.23
C ASP A 44 -15.41 -6.80 -12.41
N LEU A 45 -15.50 -5.47 -12.29
CA LEU A 45 -15.97 -4.58 -13.36
C LEU A 45 -14.87 -4.22 -14.38
N LEU A 46 -13.62 -4.59 -14.11
CA LEU A 46 -12.53 -4.43 -15.07
C LEU A 46 -12.53 -5.60 -16.07
N PRO A 47 -12.24 -5.34 -17.35
CA PRO A 47 -12.02 -6.41 -18.32
C PRO A 47 -10.96 -7.40 -17.83
N ALA A 48 -11.26 -8.69 -17.96
CA ALA A 48 -10.35 -9.77 -17.60
C ALA A 48 -9.10 -9.83 -18.50
N ASP A 49 -8.13 -10.66 -18.10
CA ASP A 49 -6.90 -10.98 -18.84
C ASP A 49 -5.98 -9.78 -19.13
N ARG A 50 -6.06 -8.73 -18.30
CA ARG A 50 -5.26 -7.51 -18.43
C ARG A 50 -4.75 -7.03 -17.09
N LYS A 51 -3.66 -6.26 -17.13
CA LYS A 51 -3.12 -5.57 -15.96
C LYS A 51 -3.42 -4.09 -16.07
N TYR A 52 -3.78 -3.50 -14.94
CA TYR A 52 -4.12 -2.10 -14.80
C TYR A 52 -3.25 -1.47 -13.72
N THR A 53 -2.90 -0.21 -13.91
CA THR A 53 -2.37 0.61 -12.84
C THR A 53 -3.48 1.54 -12.34
N ILE A 54 -3.81 1.43 -11.06
CA ILE A 54 -4.84 2.23 -10.41
C ILE A 54 -4.16 3.23 -9.48
N SER A 55 -4.37 4.52 -9.72
CA SER A 55 -3.84 5.60 -8.89
C SER A 55 -4.99 6.38 -8.27
N ILE A 56 -5.03 6.42 -6.93
CA ILE A 56 -5.98 7.23 -6.17
C ILE A 56 -5.21 8.32 -5.44
N ILE A 57 -5.52 9.57 -5.76
CA ILE A 57 -4.96 10.73 -5.07
C ILE A 57 -6.12 11.46 -4.40
N GLY A 58 -6.15 11.43 -3.06
CA GLY A 58 -7.23 12.02 -2.28
C GLY A 58 -6.75 12.78 -1.07
N LYS A 59 -7.62 13.63 -0.55
CA LYS A 59 -7.48 14.32 0.73
C LYS A 59 -8.45 13.71 1.73
N LEU A 60 -7.93 13.33 2.89
CA LEU A 60 -8.72 12.84 4.01
C LEU A 60 -8.93 13.96 5.04
N ASP A 61 -10.15 14.41 5.19
CA ASP A 61 -10.56 15.34 6.24
C ASP A 61 -11.22 14.58 7.40
N LYS A 62 -10.48 14.40 8.51
CA LYS A 62 -10.99 13.74 9.72
C LYS A 62 -11.82 14.67 10.61
N THR A 63 -11.95 15.96 10.27
CA THR A 63 -12.70 16.94 11.05
C THR A 63 -14.19 16.93 10.72
N THR A 64 -14.57 16.46 9.52
CA THR A 64 -15.97 16.32 9.13
C THR A 64 -16.64 15.10 9.78
N LYS A 65 -17.90 15.30 10.18
CA LYS A 65 -18.77 14.24 10.74
C LYS A 65 -19.40 13.38 9.65
N ASP A 66 -19.51 13.89 8.42
CA ASP A 66 -20.04 13.15 7.28
C ASP A 66 -18.98 12.23 6.70
N ALA A 67 -19.16 10.92 6.88
CA ALA A 67 -18.20 9.90 6.43
C ALA A 67 -17.99 9.91 4.91
N ASN A 68 -19.02 10.25 4.13
CA ASN A 68 -18.96 10.30 2.66
C ASN A 68 -18.21 11.53 2.14
N GLN A 69 -17.94 12.51 3.01
CA GLN A 69 -17.16 13.69 2.64
C GLN A 69 -15.74 13.66 3.20
N ARG A 70 -15.38 12.60 3.94
CA ARG A 70 -14.07 12.48 4.58
C ARG A 70 -12.97 12.31 3.57
N LEU A 71 -13.16 11.44 2.59
CA LEU A 71 -12.21 11.23 1.52
C LEU A 71 -12.79 11.89 0.27
N LYS A 72 -12.02 12.74 -0.39
CA LYS A 72 -12.33 13.25 -1.74
C LYS A 72 -11.06 13.19 -2.56
N GLY A 73 -11.18 12.80 -3.83
CA GLY A 73 -9.99 12.62 -4.63
C GLY A 73 -10.28 12.43 -6.10
N ASN A 74 -9.21 12.10 -6.82
CA ASN A 74 -9.28 11.69 -8.20
C ASN A 74 -8.77 10.26 -8.35
N LEU A 75 -9.41 9.54 -9.26
CA LEU A 75 -9.05 8.18 -9.66
C LEU A 75 -8.51 8.23 -11.07
N ASN A 76 -7.31 7.69 -11.28
CA ASN A 76 -6.76 7.45 -12.60
C ASN A 76 -6.56 5.95 -12.82
N VAL A 77 -6.92 5.49 -14.01
CA VAL A 77 -6.73 4.11 -14.47
C VAL A 77 -5.89 4.16 -15.73
N SER A 78 -4.74 3.49 -15.70
CA SER A 78 -3.80 3.38 -16.81
C SER A 78 -3.47 1.91 -17.08
N ASP A 79 -2.77 1.65 -18.18
CA ASP A 79 -2.24 0.33 -18.44
C ASP A 79 -1.09 -0.04 -17.48
N GLU A 80 -0.56 -1.25 -17.62
CA GLU A 80 0.57 -1.74 -16.81
C GLU A 80 1.86 -0.93 -16.97
N THR A 81 1.96 -0.10 -18.01
CA THR A 81 3.11 0.78 -18.28
C THR A 81 2.86 2.23 -17.87
N ASN A 82 1.78 2.49 -17.12
CA ASN A 82 1.31 3.83 -16.72
C ASN A 82 0.88 4.74 -17.89
N LYS A 83 0.63 4.20 -19.08
CA LYS A 83 0.14 5.00 -20.20
C LYS A 83 -1.38 5.16 -20.13
N PRO A 84 -1.92 6.29 -20.64
CA PRO A 84 -3.35 6.46 -20.77
C PRO A 84 -3.99 5.33 -21.56
N LEU A 85 -5.19 4.93 -21.14
CA LEU A 85 -5.98 3.97 -21.90
C LEU A 85 -6.38 4.58 -23.24
N ASN A 86 -6.45 3.74 -24.27
CA ASN A 86 -7.10 4.14 -25.52
C ASN A 86 -8.61 4.36 -25.29
N GLN A 87 -9.30 4.92 -26.29
CA GLN A 87 -10.71 5.26 -26.17
C GLN A 87 -11.59 4.05 -25.80
N GLU A 88 -11.37 2.91 -26.46
CA GLU A 88 -12.14 1.68 -26.21
C GLU A 88 -12.00 1.19 -24.76
N MET A 89 -10.76 1.09 -24.26
CA MET A 89 -10.54 0.70 -22.86
C MET A 89 -11.05 1.77 -21.90
N GLY A 90 -10.92 3.05 -22.24
CA GLY A 90 -11.45 4.15 -21.43
C GLY A 90 -12.96 4.03 -21.21
N GLU A 91 -13.71 3.64 -22.25
CA GLU A 91 -15.14 3.33 -22.14
C GLU A 91 -15.40 2.08 -21.29
N ALA A 92 -14.62 1.02 -21.52
CA ALA A 92 -14.80 -0.25 -20.82
C ALA A 92 -14.56 -0.17 -19.31
N VAL A 93 -13.68 0.73 -18.84
CA VAL A 93 -13.38 0.89 -17.41
C VAL A 93 -14.32 1.87 -16.68
N LYS A 94 -15.25 2.54 -17.37
CA LYS A 94 -16.20 3.48 -16.74
C LYS A 94 -16.98 2.87 -15.56
N PRO A 95 -17.52 1.64 -15.65
CA PRO A 95 -18.23 1.03 -14.53
C PRO A 95 -17.34 0.86 -13.29
N PHE A 96 -16.08 0.47 -13.49
CA PHE A 96 -15.09 0.40 -12.41
C PHE A 96 -14.84 1.77 -11.78
N VAL A 97 -14.62 2.80 -12.60
CA VAL A 97 -14.36 4.18 -12.12
C VAL A 97 -15.54 4.69 -11.30
N GLN A 98 -16.76 4.47 -11.76
CA GLN A 98 -17.97 4.84 -11.03
C GLN A 98 -18.07 4.09 -9.69
N CYS A 99 -17.88 2.76 -9.69
CA CYS A 99 -17.93 1.96 -8.47
C CYS A 99 -16.92 2.43 -7.42
N VAL A 100 -15.67 2.69 -7.80
CA VAL A 100 -14.65 3.19 -6.88
C VAL A 100 -14.99 4.59 -6.39
N THR A 101 -15.55 5.44 -7.26
CA THR A 101 -15.97 6.78 -6.87
C THR A 101 -17.07 6.74 -5.81
N ASP A 102 -18.05 5.84 -5.96
CA ASP A 102 -19.19 5.77 -5.03
C ASP A 102 -18.87 5.03 -3.72
N THR A 103 -17.88 4.14 -3.73
CA THR A 103 -17.58 3.26 -2.59
C THR A 103 -16.29 3.59 -1.84
N VAL A 104 -15.38 4.35 -2.47
CA VAL A 104 -14.07 4.69 -1.92
C VAL A 104 -13.88 6.21 -1.78
N LEU A 105 -14.32 6.99 -2.77
CA LEU A 105 -14.12 8.46 -2.82
C LEU A 105 -15.36 9.24 -2.39
#